data_AF-A0A2G0Q4P0-F1
#
_entry.id   AF-A0A2G0Q4P0-F1
#
_cell.length_a   1.000
_cell.length_b   1.000
_cell.length_c   1.000
_cell.angle_alpha   90.00
_cell.angle_beta   90.00
_cell.angle_gamma   90.00
#
_symmetry.space_group_name_H-M   'P 1'
#
loop_
_entity.id
_entity.type
_entity.pdbx_description
1 polymer ?
#
loop_
_entity_poly.entity_id
_entity_poly.type
_entity_poly.pdbx_seq_one_letter_code
_entity_poly.pdbx_strand_id
1 'polypeptide(L)'
;MKIISFLMLFLVSFSSFAGWKYEESLDKMRGKTINYATLHSKKNDNGIKIALLATSINNKNTDSIKIIIGGDEADCGIEEFCIGYIKYDDGRVNELPFIILGKNKRIINVVEYHAVTDSLRLSQSVFIEIPLKSKGATQFELYPHGLRFAGYQDNVEFINIIGGVDFKQPYSSIYAKAKDNKPRIDGAVCSNVDKSDYSLMGVKANVEMCFYNERLVMASFSLPKSNKLRNKLISAINKNRGTSEEAMNGHALWLSDDFSSISTIFMFQDNKNIEIKMIYQPNSNFIPAVDEKL
;
A
#
# COMPACT_ATOMS: atom_id res chain seq x y z
N MET A 1 33.94 -46.78 26.15
CA MET A 1 32.59 -46.82 25.56
C MET A 1 31.59 -46.22 26.54
N LYS A 2 31.17 -44.96 26.32
CA LYS A 2 29.81 -44.42 26.44
C LYS A 2 29.89 -42.89 26.52
N ILE A 3 29.60 -42.30 25.36
CA ILE A 3 29.29 -40.89 25.11
C ILE A 3 28.01 -40.56 25.87
N ILE A 4 27.97 -39.47 26.63
CA ILE A 4 26.72 -38.77 26.94
C ILE A 4 26.96 -37.29 26.63
N SER A 5 26.45 -36.91 25.47
CA SER A 5 26.37 -35.55 24.96
C SER A 5 25.65 -34.63 25.94
N PHE A 6 26.31 -33.54 26.32
CA PHE A 6 25.67 -32.38 26.93
C PHE A 6 24.99 -31.59 25.81
N LEU A 7 23.75 -31.96 25.48
CA LEU A 7 22.95 -31.35 24.43
C LEU A 7 21.78 -30.57 25.06
N MET A 8 21.71 -29.30 24.68
CA MET A 8 20.53 -28.41 24.67
C MET A 8 19.85 -28.05 26.00
N LEU A 9 19.84 -26.74 26.25
CA LEU A 9 18.59 -25.99 26.43
C LEU A 9 18.88 -24.51 26.10
N PHE A 10 19.05 -24.21 24.81
CA PHE A 10 18.75 -22.87 24.32
C PHE A 10 17.22 -22.75 24.33
N LEU A 11 16.68 -22.24 25.43
CA LEU A 11 15.33 -21.69 25.46
C LEU A 11 15.34 -20.44 24.57
N VAL A 12 15.22 -20.65 23.26
CA VAL A 12 14.79 -19.58 22.36
C VAL A 12 13.32 -19.39 22.66
N SER A 13 13.03 -18.41 23.51
CA SER A 13 11.69 -17.89 23.72
C SER A 13 11.19 -17.36 22.37
N PHE A 14 10.55 -18.22 21.58
CA PHE A 14 9.74 -17.76 20.48
C PHE A 14 8.55 -17.04 21.12
N SER A 15 8.67 -15.73 21.27
CA SER A 15 7.52 -14.84 21.38
C SER A 15 6.66 -15.14 20.17
N SER A 16 5.60 -15.94 20.34
CA SER A 16 4.63 -16.17 19.28
C SER A 16 3.89 -14.84 19.08
N PHE A 17 4.46 -13.96 18.25
CA PHE A 17 3.68 -12.89 17.65
C PHE A 17 2.56 -13.60 16.89
N ALA A 18 1.33 -13.42 17.35
CA ALA A 18 0.15 -14.03 16.75
C ALA A 18 -0.01 -13.48 15.33
N GLY A 19 0.55 -14.19 14.36
CA GLY A 19 0.50 -13.84 12.95
C GLY A 19 -0.85 -14.18 12.31
N TRP A 20 -0.95 -13.92 11.01
CA TRP A 20 -2.14 -14.22 10.21
C TRP A 20 -2.54 -15.70 10.31
N LYS A 21 -3.80 -15.95 10.63
CA LYS A 21 -4.43 -17.27 10.57
C LYS A 21 -5.11 -17.47 9.22
N TYR A 22 -4.69 -18.48 8.47
CA TYR A 22 -5.24 -18.81 7.15
C TYR A 22 -6.29 -19.91 7.24
N GLU A 23 -7.42 -19.71 6.56
CA GLU A 23 -8.52 -20.66 6.48
C GLU A 23 -9.08 -20.70 5.07
N GLU A 24 -9.70 -21.81 4.69
CA GLU A 24 -10.35 -22.00 3.39
C GLU A 24 -11.79 -22.46 3.59
N SER A 25 -12.71 -21.94 2.79
CA SER A 25 -14.10 -22.39 2.76
C SER A 25 -14.54 -22.72 1.35
N LEU A 26 -15.05 -23.93 1.16
CA LEU A 26 -15.67 -24.35 -0.09
C LEU A 26 -17.15 -23.94 -0.11
N ASP A 27 -17.52 -23.07 -1.04
CA ASP A 27 -18.92 -22.87 -1.44
C ASP A 27 -19.37 -24.13 -2.18
N LYS A 28 -20.02 -25.05 -1.44
CA LYS A 28 -20.53 -26.31 -1.98
C LYS A 28 -21.58 -26.13 -3.09
N MET A 29 -22.28 -24.98 -3.14
CA MET A 29 -23.30 -24.73 -4.17
C MET A 29 -22.68 -24.28 -5.49
N ARG A 30 -21.56 -23.55 -5.45
CA ARG A 30 -20.91 -22.97 -6.64
C ARG A 30 -19.57 -23.61 -6.98
N GLY A 31 -19.11 -24.56 -6.16
CA GLY A 31 -17.81 -25.21 -6.30
C GLY A 31 -16.62 -24.25 -6.20
N LYS A 32 -16.79 -23.10 -5.53
CA LYS A 32 -15.75 -22.06 -5.41
C LYS A 32 -15.12 -22.11 -4.03
N THR A 33 -13.79 -22.13 -3.97
CA THR A 33 -13.05 -21.96 -2.71
C THR A 33 -12.80 -20.47 -2.48
N ILE A 34 -13.08 -20.01 -1.27
CA ILE A 34 -12.68 -18.68 -0.81
C ILE A 34 -11.66 -18.88 0.31
N ASN A 35 -10.53 -18.18 0.21
CA ASN A 35 -9.45 -18.19 1.18
C ASN A 35 -9.59 -16.95 2.07
N TYR A 36 -9.30 -17.11 3.35
CA TYR A 36 -9.39 -16.04 4.33
C TYR A 36 -8.11 -15.98 5.16
N ALA A 37 -7.67 -14.78 5.51
CA ALA A 37 -6.62 -14.56 6.48
C ALA A 37 -7.16 -13.64 7.58
N THR A 38 -7.03 -14.05 8.84
CA THR A 38 -7.48 -13.26 9.99
C THR A 38 -6.30 -12.83 10.84
N LEU A 39 -6.27 -11.56 11.25
CA LEU A 39 -5.31 -11.00 12.20
C LEU A 39 -6.06 -10.29 13.32
N HIS A 40 -5.78 -10.63 14.56
CA HIS A 40 -6.39 -9.97 15.72
C HIS A 40 -5.51 -8.83 16.23
N SER A 41 -6.13 -7.74 16.65
CA SER A 41 -5.41 -6.70 17.38
C SER A 41 -4.91 -7.22 18.72
N LYS A 42 -3.87 -6.57 19.25
CA LYS A 42 -3.53 -6.68 20.66
C LYS A 42 -4.76 -6.29 21.49
N LYS A 43 -4.96 -6.96 22.62
CA LYS A 43 -6.06 -6.64 23.53
C LYS A 43 -5.84 -5.22 24.06
N ASN A 44 -6.81 -4.33 23.89
CA ASN A 44 -6.77 -3.04 24.55
C ASN A 44 -7.20 -3.18 26.03
N ASP A 45 -6.86 -2.20 26.86
CA ASP A 45 -7.13 -2.23 28.30
C ASP A 45 -8.62 -2.36 28.65
N ASN A 46 -9.50 -2.04 27.70
CA ASN A 46 -10.96 -2.05 27.86
C ASN A 46 -11.64 -3.34 27.36
N GLY A 47 -10.88 -4.33 26.88
CA GLY A 47 -11.41 -5.62 26.40
C GLY A 47 -12.06 -5.60 25.02
N ILE A 48 -12.10 -4.44 24.34
CA ILE A 48 -12.53 -4.32 22.95
C ILE A 48 -11.36 -4.75 22.05
N LYS A 49 -11.67 -5.44 20.96
CA LYS A 49 -10.67 -5.87 19.98
C LYS A 49 -11.20 -5.73 18.58
N ILE A 50 -10.30 -5.59 17.62
CA ILE A 50 -10.64 -5.76 16.22
C ILE A 50 -9.97 -7.01 15.65
N ALA A 51 -10.54 -7.53 14.57
CA ALA A 51 -9.88 -8.48 13.70
C ALA A 51 -9.87 -7.93 12.27
N LEU A 52 -8.73 -7.93 11.62
CA LEU A 52 -8.66 -7.77 10.17
C LEU A 52 -8.96 -9.12 9.52
N LEU A 53 -9.84 -9.10 8.53
CA LEU A 53 -10.20 -10.25 7.70
C LEU A 53 -9.88 -9.91 6.24
N ALA A 54 -8.84 -10.52 5.68
CA ALA A 54 -8.53 -10.46 4.27
C ALA A 54 -9.14 -11.65 3.53
N THR A 55 -9.78 -11.41 2.39
CA THR A 55 -10.36 -12.49 1.56
C THR A 55 -9.66 -12.60 0.22
N SER A 56 -9.49 -13.82 -0.29
CA SER A 56 -8.89 -14.08 -1.60
C SER A 56 -9.58 -15.26 -2.30
N ILE A 57 -10.10 -15.05 -3.50
CA ILE A 57 -10.69 -16.07 -4.36
C ILE A 57 -9.60 -16.89 -5.06
N ASN A 58 -8.50 -16.25 -5.45
CA ASN A 58 -7.41 -16.88 -6.21
C ASN A 58 -6.21 -17.31 -5.34
N ASN A 59 -6.31 -17.15 -4.01
CA ASN A 59 -5.26 -17.41 -3.02
C ASN A 59 -3.96 -16.61 -3.27
N LYS A 60 -4.05 -15.47 -3.97
CA LYS A 60 -2.91 -14.63 -4.36
C LYS A 60 -3.15 -13.15 -4.08
N ASN A 61 -4.28 -12.62 -4.55
CA ASN A 61 -4.65 -11.23 -4.40
C ASN A 61 -5.82 -11.10 -3.44
N THR A 62 -5.85 -10.02 -2.68
CA THR A 62 -6.94 -9.66 -1.79
C THR A 62 -8.09 -9.12 -2.61
N ASP A 63 -9.30 -9.62 -2.36
CA ASP A 63 -10.55 -9.11 -2.93
C ASP A 63 -11.30 -8.20 -1.96
N SER A 64 -10.98 -8.27 -0.66
CA SER A 64 -11.49 -7.33 0.35
C SER A 64 -10.67 -7.39 1.64
N ILE A 65 -10.59 -6.25 2.35
CA ILE A 65 -10.18 -6.17 3.75
C ILE A 65 -11.38 -5.71 4.57
N LYS A 66 -11.72 -6.48 5.60
CA LYS A 66 -12.77 -6.15 6.56
C LYS A 66 -12.21 -5.99 7.95
N ILE A 67 -12.83 -5.13 8.75
CA ILE A 67 -12.54 -4.99 10.17
C ILE A 67 -13.75 -5.49 10.96
N ILE A 68 -13.54 -6.47 11.82
CA ILE A 68 -14.56 -7.05 12.69
C ILE A 68 -14.35 -6.53 14.10
N ILE A 69 -15.33 -5.81 14.63
CA ILE A 69 -15.30 -5.22 15.97
C ILE A 69 -15.89 -6.21 16.98
N GLY A 70 -15.13 -6.53 18.01
CA GLY A 70 -15.56 -7.33 19.15
C GLY A 70 -15.81 -6.45 20.37
N GLY A 71 -17.05 -6.43 20.85
CA GLY A 71 -17.44 -5.76 22.11
C GLY A 71 -18.06 -4.37 21.96
N ASP A 72 -18.16 -3.81 20.75
CA ASP A 72 -18.81 -2.53 20.48
C ASP A 72 -19.37 -2.49 19.03
N GLU A 73 -19.83 -1.31 18.60
CA GLU A 73 -20.34 -0.98 17.26
C GLU A 73 -19.56 0.22 16.70
N ALA A 74 -19.31 0.22 15.39
CA ALA A 74 -18.81 1.40 14.70
C ALA A 74 -19.86 2.51 14.70
N ASP A 75 -19.43 3.76 14.87
CA ASP A 75 -20.31 4.92 14.86
C ASP A 75 -19.75 6.03 13.98
N CYS A 76 -20.43 6.28 12.87
CA CYS A 76 -20.10 7.37 11.93
C CYS A 76 -21.20 8.43 11.90
N GLY A 77 -22.08 8.44 12.91
CA GLY A 77 -23.26 9.29 12.91
C GLY A 77 -24.28 8.85 11.85
N ILE A 78 -24.54 9.73 10.88
CA ILE A 78 -25.69 9.64 9.95
C ILE A 78 -25.31 8.91 8.64
N GLU A 79 -24.03 8.89 8.26
CA GLU A 79 -23.58 8.36 6.98
C GLU A 79 -23.01 6.93 7.08
N GLU A 80 -23.18 6.14 6.02
CA GLU A 80 -22.60 4.79 5.92
C GLU A 80 -21.12 4.80 5.50
N PHE A 81 -20.68 5.89 4.86
CA PHE A 81 -19.29 6.13 4.52
C PHE A 81 -18.60 6.87 5.66
N CYS A 82 -17.44 6.36 6.07
CA CYS A 82 -16.74 6.81 7.26
C CYS A 82 -15.26 6.95 6.98
N ILE A 83 -14.61 7.75 7.81
CA ILE A 83 -13.16 7.87 7.82
C ILE A 83 -12.66 7.42 9.19
N GLY A 84 -11.82 6.38 9.18
CA GLY A 84 -10.93 6.07 10.29
C GLY A 84 -9.53 6.54 9.96
N TYR A 85 -8.57 6.15 10.79
CA TYR A 85 -7.17 6.45 10.54
C TYR A 85 -6.30 5.21 10.64
N ILE A 86 -5.22 5.18 9.87
CA ILE A 86 -4.22 4.12 9.91
C ILE A 86 -2.81 4.71 9.90
N LYS A 87 -1.96 4.23 10.80
CA LYS A 87 -0.53 4.55 10.85
C LYS A 87 0.28 3.27 10.67
N TYR A 88 1.19 3.27 9.70
CA TYR A 88 2.09 2.15 9.39
C TYR A 88 3.47 2.44 9.96
N ASP A 89 3.95 1.60 10.88
CA ASP A 89 5.21 1.81 11.60
C ASP A 89 5.35 3.27 12.09
N ASP A 90 6.50 3.91 11.82
CA ASP A 90 6.77 5.32 12.14
C ASP A 90 6.33 6.30 11.03
N GLY A 91 5.54 5.84 10.06
CA GLY A 91 5.03 6.66 8.96
C GLY A 91 3.96 7.66 9.39
N ARG A 92 3.44 8.41 8.41
CA ARG A 92 2.33 9.35 8.64
C ARG A 92 1.02 8.62 8.98
N VAL A 93 0.13 9.35 9.65
CA VAL A 93 -1.27 8.93 9.79
C VAL A 93 -1.96 9.16 8.45
N ASN A 94 -2.60 8.13 7.92
CA ASN A 94 -3.38 8.18 6.68
C ASN A 94 -4.86 8.01 7.01
N GLU A 95 -5.73 8.59 6.19
CA GLU A 95 -7.15 8.29 6.23
C GLU A 95 -7.38 6.83 5.83
N LEU A 96 -8.35 6.20 6.48
CA LEU A 96 -8.81 4.85 6.19
C LEU A 96 -10.30 4.94 5.85
N PRO A 97 -10.67 5.21 4.59
CA PRO A 97 -12.06 5.27 4.19
C PRO A 97 -12.70 3.88 4.26
N PHE A 98 -13.89 3.81 4.85
CA PHE A 98 -14.58 2.55 5.07
C PHE A 98 -16.11 2.69 5.05
N ILE A 99 -16.78 1.55 4.84
CA ILE A 99 -18.24 1.44 4.88
C ILE A 99 -18.65 0.48 5.98
N ILE A 100 -19.67 0.83 6.76
CA ILE A 100 -20.24 -0.06 7.76
C ILE A 100 -21.18 -1.08 7.11
N LEU A 101 -20.96 -2.36 7.38
CA LEU A 101 -21.79 -3.46 6.91
C LEU A 101 -22.66 -4.05 8.03
N GLY A 102 -23.90 -4.37 7.67
CA GLY A 102 -24.84 -5.09 8.52
C GLY A 102 -25.46 -4.26 9.64
N LYS A 103 -26.64 -4.70 10.11
CA LYS A 103 -27.44 -3.96 11.09
C LYS A 103 -26.76 -3.76 12.45
N ASN A 104 -25.84 -4.66 12.82
CA ASN A 104 -25.11 -4.57 14.09
C ASN A 104 -23.91 -3.62 14.04
N LYS A 105 -23.58 -3.05 12.86
CA LYS A 105 -22.46 -2.12 12.67
C LYS A 105 -21.11 -2.63 13.20
N ARG A 106 -20.91 -3.94 13.25
CA ARG A 106 -19.67 -4.57 13.77
C ARG A 106 -18.69 -4.99 12.69
N ILE A 107 -19.11 -4.89 11.43
CA ILE A 107 -18.29 -5.27 10.28
C ILE A 107 -18.09 -4.01 9.48
N ILE A 108 -16.83 -3.67 9.24
CA ILE A 108 -16.41 -2.56 8.40
C ILE A 108 -15.78 -3.14 7.15
N ASN A 109 -16.07 -2.56 5.99
CA ASN A 109 -15.39 -2.85 4.73
C ASN A 109 -14.47 -1.69 4.36
N VAL A 110 -13.17 -1.95 4.25
CA VAL A 110 -12.19 -0.94 3.83
C VAL A 110 -12.36 -0.69 2.33
N VAL A 111 -12.44 0.58 1.93
CA VAL A 111 -12.67 0.98 0.53
C VAL A 111 -11.39 0.80 -0.29
N GLU A 112 -10.27 1.37 0.17
CA GLU A 112 -8.98 1.34 -0.53
C GLU A 112 -8.13 0.12 -0.18
N TYR A 113 -8.75 -1.06 -0.18
CA TYR A 113 -8.15 -2.26 0.41
C TYR A 113 -6.87 -2.72 -0.28
N HIS A 114 -6.65 -2.42 -1.57
CA HIS A 114 -5.41 -2.83 -2.27
C HIS A 114 -4.17 -2.15 -1.69
N ALA A 115 -4.19 -0.81 -1.55
CA ALA A 115 -3.06 -0.06 -1.02
C ALA A 115 -2.83 -0.40 0.46
N VAL A 116 -3.91 -0.54 1.23
CA VAL A 116 -3.85 -0.99 2.63
C VAL A 116 -3.22 -2.37 2.74
N THR A 117 -3.61 -3.33 1.91
CA THR A 117 -3.05 -4.69 1.92
C THR A 117 -1.55 -4.70 1.64
N ASP A 118 -1.11 -4.02 0.56
CA ASP A 118 0.32 -3.98 0.23
C ASP A 118 1.12 -3.23 1.31
N SER A 119 0.54 -2.21 1.96
CA SER A 119 1.17 -1.52 3.11
C SER A 119 1.27 -2.44 4.34
N LEU A 120 0.21 -3.18 4.66
CA LEU A 120 0.20 -4.15 5.77
C LEU A 120 1.29 -5.22 5.60
N ARG A 121 1.51 -5.70 4.38
CA ARG A 121 2.58 -6.67 4.06
C ARG A 121 3.99 -6.14 4.36
N LEU A 122 4.19 -4.83 4.21
CA LEU A 122 5.47 -4.16 4.38
C LEU A 122 5.69 -3.66 5.81
N SER A 123 4.66 -3.68 6.65
CA SER A 123 4.66 -3.11 8.00
C SER A 123 5.05 -4.14 9.06
N GLN A 124 5.81 -3.70 10.05
CA GLN A 124 6.04 -4.49 11.26
C GLN A 124 4.88 -4.34 12.25
N SER A 125 4.36 -3.12 12.34
CA SER A 125 3.27 -2.70 13.23
C SER A 125 2.33 -1.73 12.53
N VAL A 126 1.06 -1.75 12.95
CA VAL A 126 0.04 -0.82 12.47
C VAL A 126 -0.84 -0.38 13.64
N PHE A 127 -1.19 0.90 13.65
CA PHE A 127 -2.25 1.43 14.50
C PHE A 127 -3.46 1.77 13.63
N ILE A 128 -4.62 1.26 13.98
CA ILE A 128 -5.89 1.60 13.34
C ILE A 128 -6.79 2.31 14.35
N GLU A 129 -7.28 3.48 14.00
CA GLU A 129 -8.25 4.23 14.78
C GLU A 129 -9.62 4.18 14.11
N ILE A 130 -10.64 3.78 14.88
CA ILE A 130 -12.03 3.67 14.41
C ILE A 130 -12.94 4.38 15.41
N PRO A 131 -13.91 5.19 14.95
CA PRO A 131 -14.92 5.76 15.83
C PRO A 131 -15.91 4.68 16.27
N LEU A 132 -16.03 4.51 17.59
CA LEU A 132 -16.95 3.56 18.23
C LEU A 132 -18.06 4.27 18.98
N LYS A 133 -19.23 3.65 19.01
CA LYS A 133 -20.44 4.21 19.64
C LYS A 133 -20.26 4.53 21.13
N SER A 134 -19.62 3.63 21.89
CA SER A 134 -19.51 3.79 23.35
C SER A 134 -18.24 4.51 23.81
N LYS A 135 -17.24 4.64 22.94
CA LYS A 135 -15.89 5.13 23.30
C LYS A 135 -15.38 6.29 22.45
N GLY A 136 -16.06 6.65 21.36
CA GLY A 136 -15.52 7.56 20.36
C GLY A 136 -14.33 6.94 19.63
N ALA A 137 -13.39 7.78 19.18
CA ALA A 137 -12.18 7.34 18.48
C ALA A 137 -11.34 6.39 19.35
N THR A 138 -11.18 5.15 18.89
CA THR A 138 -10.45 4.10 19.62
C THR A 138 -9.35 3.51 18.74
N GLN A 139 -8.14 3.42 19.29
CA GLN A 139 -6.96 2.91 18.61
C GLN A 139 -6.73 1.42 18.90
N PHE A 140 -6.27 0.70 17.88
CA PHE A 140 -5.95 -0.71 17.91
C PHE A 140 -4.57 -0.95 17.31
N GLU A 141 -3.71 -1.62 18.06
CA GLU A 141 -2.38 -2.03 17.60
C GLU A 141 -2.41 -3.45 17.00
N LEU A 142 -1.80 -3.63 15.84
CA LEU A 142 -1.68 -4.91 15.13
C LEU A 142 -0.24 -5.11 14.62
N TYR A 143 0.14 -6.38 14.42
CA TYR A 143 1.44 -6.77 13.86
C TYR A 143 1.21 -7.56 12.55
N PRO A 144 1.06 -6.87 11.39
CA PRO A 144 0.55 -7.46 10.16
C PRO A 144 1.59 -8.19 9.30
N HIS A 145 2.81 -8.35 9.78
CA HIS A 145 3.85 -9.07 9.05
C HIS A 145 3.40 -10.49 8.65
N GLY A 146 3.80 -10.94 7.46
CA GLY A 146 3.53 -12.29 6.97
C GLY A 146 2.20 -12.47 6.22
N LEU A 147 1.47 -11.40 5.91
CA LEU A 147 0.32 -11.48 5.00
C LEU A 147 0.76 -11.97 3.61
N ARG A 148 0.21 -13.11 3.17
CA ARG A 148 0.52 -13.72 1.85
C ARG A 148 -0.21 -13.07 0.68
N PHE A 149 -1.43 -12.56 0.90
CA PHE A 149 -2.24 -12.00 -0.18
C PHE A 149 -1.73 -10.62 -0.57
N ALA A 150 -1.45 -10.39 -1.85
CA ALA A 150 -1.15 -9.07 -2.39
C ALA A 150 -2.37 -8.16 -2.40
N GLY A 151 -2.16 -6.86 -2.27
CA GLY A 151 -3.18 -5.89 -2.60
C GLY A 151 -3.50 -6.00 -4.08
N TYR A 152 -2.53 -5.72 -4.93
CA TYR A 152 -2.69 -5.78 -6.38
C TYR A 152 -1.78 -6.85 -7.01
N GLN A 153 -2.13 -7.29 -8.23
CA GLN A 153 -1.29 -8.20 -9.00
C GLN A 153 0.10 -7.59 -9.24
N ASP A 154 1.15 -8.40 -9.07
CA ASP A 154 2.53 -7.97 -9.33
C ASP A 154 2.79 -7.72 -10.82
N ASN A 155 3.75 -6.83 -11.10
CA ASN A 155 4.26 -6.54 -12.43
C ASN A 155 3.23 -5.99 -13.44
N VAL A 156 2.41 -5.04 -13.00
CA VAL A 156 1.42 -4.34 -13.83
C VAL A 156 1.87 -2.91 -14.11
N GLU A 157 2.07 -2.63 -15.39
CA GLU A 157 2.45 -1.31 -15.90
C GLU A 157 1.41 -0.24 -15.49
N PHE A 158 1.89 0.93 -15.09
CA PHE A 158 1.13 2.05 -14.56
C PHE A 158 0.37 1.77 -13.25
N ILE A 159 0.66 0.66 -12.55
CA ILE A 159 0.12 0.34 -11.22
C ILE A 159 1.24 0.12 -10.19
N ASN A 160 2.18 -0.78 -10.48
CA ASN A 160 3.37 -1.02 -9.67
C ASN A 160 4.67 -1.07 -10.50
N ILE A 161 4.57 -0.97 -11.83
CA ILE A 161 5.69 -0.75 -12.74
C ILE A 161 5.47 0.52 -13.56
N ILE A 162 6.54 1.23 -13.89
CA ILE A 162 6.54 2.27 -14.93
C ILE A 162 7.85 2.25 -15.72
N GLY A 163 7.79 2.05 -17.03
CA GLY A 163 8.93 2.17 -17.93
C GLY A 163 10.13 1.28 -17.58
N GLY A 164 9.86 0.09 -17.03
CA GLY A 164 10.87 -0.86 -16.55
C GLY A 164 11.29 -0.67 -15.08
N VAL A 165 10.72 0.31 -14.37
CA VAL A 165 10.94 0.54 -12.95
C VAL A 165 9.85 -0.16 -12.16
N ASP A 166 10.21 -1.13 -11.32
CA ASP A 166 9.31 -1.91 -10.48
C ASP A 166 9.44 -1.47 -9.02
N PHE A 167 8.37 -0.91 -8.46
CA PHE A 167 8.37 -0.34 -7.11
C PHE A 167 8.52 -1.39 -5.99
N LYS A 168 8.40 -2.69 -6.31
CA LYS A 168 8.62 -3.79 -5.37
C LYS A 168 10.07 -4.31 -5.40
N GLN A 169 10.89 -3.89 -6.37
CA GLN A 169 12.29 -4.32 -6.47
C GLN A 169 13.24 -3.52 -5.57
N PRO A 170 14.28 -4.17 -5.03
CA PRO A 170 15.35 -3.47 -4.34
C PRO A 170 16.28 -2.78 -5.36
N TYR A 171 16.53 -1.48 -5.18
CA TYR A 171 17.48 -0.70 -5.98
C TYR A 171 18.69 -0.25 -5.14
N SER A 172 19.31 -1.19 -4.42
CA SER A 172 20.33 -0.88 -3.40
C SER A 172 21.49 -0.03 -3.94
N SER A 173 21.93 -0.23 -5.19
CA SER A 173 23.01 0.55 -5.81
C SER A 173 22.60 1.98 -6.17
N ILE A 174 21.37 2.19 -6.63
CA ILE A 174 20.83 3.53 -6.95
C ILE A 174 20.54 4.27 -5.63
N TYR A 175 19.98 3.57 -4.65
CA TYR A 175 19.73 4.11 -3.33
C TYR A 175 21.03 4.53 -2.61
N ALA A 176 22.10 3.73 -2.70
CA ALA A 176 23.40 4.09 -2.14
C ALA A 176 23.90 5.44 -2.68
N LYS A 177 23.75 5.68 -3.99
CA LYS A 177 24.07 6.99 -4.61
C LYS A 177 23.12 8.09 -4.15
N ALA A 178 21.83 7.78 -4.00
CA ALA A 178 20.83 8.75 -3.55
C ALA A 178 21.09 9.24 -2.13
N LYS A 179 21.58 8.38 -1.21
CA LYS A 179 21.87 8.74 0.20
C LYS A 179 22.86 9.89 0.35
N ASP A 180 23.77 10.05 -0.60
CA ASP A 180 24.77 11.12 -0.56
C ASP A 180 24.17 12.49 -0.93
N ASN A 181 22.95 12.51 -1.48
CA ASN A 181 22.24 13.73 -1.83
C ASN A 181 21.46 14.29 -0.63
N LYS A 182 21.24 15.61 -0.63
CA LYS A 182 20.40 16.26 0.38
C LYS A 182 18.97 15.67 0.32
N PRO A 183 18.41 15.20 1.45
CA PRO A 183 17.02 14.77 1.51
C PRO A 183 16.08 15.91 1.11
N ARG A 184 14.99 15.55 0.46
CA ARG A 184 13.85 16.44 0.22
C ARG A 184 13.12 16.75 1.53
N ILE A 185 12.17 17.68 1.45
CA ILE A 185 11.37 18.11 2.61
C ILE A 185 10.63 16.94 3.25
N ASP A 186 10.18 15.98 2.44
CA ASP A 186 9.54 14.72 2.85
C ASP A 186 10.54 13.67 3.38
N GLY A 187 11.83 14.00 3.51
CA GLY A 187 12.87 13.08 3.93
C GLY A 187 13.31 12.07 2.87
N ALA A 188 12.71 12.08 1.67
CA ALA A 188 13.11 11.18 0.59
C ALA A 188 14.45 11.63 -0.02
N VAL A 189 15.29 10.67 -0.39
CA VAL A 189 16.54 10.90 -1.11
C VAL A 189 16.41 10.45 -2.55
N CYS A 190 16.91 11.24 -3.49
CA CYS A 190 16.70 11.00 -4.92
C CYS A 190 18.01 10.88 -5.68
N SER A 191 18.02 10.09 -6.74
CA SER A 191 19.13 10.01 -7.69
C SER A 191 18.59 9.97 -9.11
N ASN A 192 19.31 10.64 -10.01
CA ASN A 192 19.11 10.45 -11.44
C ASN A 192 19.73 9.12 -11.90
N VAL A 193 19.10 8.51 -12.88
CA VAL A 193 19.51 7.27 -13.53
C VAL A 193 19.59 7.55 -15.04
N ASP A 194 20.64 7.03 -15.66
CA ASP A 194 20.96 7.34 -17.06
C ASP A 194 19.89 6.80 -18.03
N LYS A 195 19.72 7.49 -19.16
CA LYS A 195 18.76 7.23 -20.23
C LYS A 195 18.87 5.84 -20.87
N SER A 196 19.97 5.13 -20.67
CA SER A 196 20.20 3.86 -21.35
C SER A 196 19.27 2.74 -20.89
N ASP A 197 18.84 2.78 -19.63
CA ASP A 197 18.33 1.59 -18.95
C ASP A 197 16.80 1.56 -18.86
N TYR A 198 16.14 2.70 -19.06
CA TYR A 198 14.70 2.84 -18.88
C TYR A 198 14.03 3.52 -20.07
N SER A 199 12.83 3.05 -20.41
CA SER A 199 12.08 3.59 -21.55
C SER A 199 10.58 3.53 -21.31
N LEU A 200 9.88 4.55 -21.78
CA LEU A 200 8.43 4.59 -21.80
C LEU A 200 7.94 4.54 -23.24
N MET A 201 7.13 3.53 -23.55
CA MET A 201 6.60 3.32 -24.90
C MET A 201 7.72 3.28 -25.98
N GLY A 202 8.88 2.69 -25.63
CA GLY A 202 10.05 2.59 -26.50
C GLY A 202 10.91 3.86 -26.60
N VAL A 203 10.58 4.91 -25.84
CA VAL A 203 11.36 6.16 -25.80
C VAL A 203 12.21 6.19 -24.55
N LYS A 204 13.54 6.29 -24.72
CA LYS A 204 14.50 6.44 -23.62
C LYS A 204 14.23 7.73 -22.85
N ALA A 205 14.25 7.64 -21.52
CA ALA A 205 13.92 8.75 -20.63
C ALA A 205 15.05 8.98 -19.61
N ASN A 206 15.28 10.24 -19.21
CA ASN A 206 15.99 10.43 -17.94
C ASN A 206 15.04 10.00 -16.83
N VAL A 207 15.53 9.23 -15.86
CA VAL A 207 14.71 8.80 -14.73
C VAL A 207 15.29 9.36 -13.44
N GLU A 208 14.47 10.02 -12.65
CA GLU A 208 14.78 10.31 -11.25
C GLU A 208 14.04 9.30 -10.37
N MET A 209 14.77 8.62 -9.49
CA MET A 209 14.22 7.69 -8.51
C MET A 209 14.40 8.26 -7.12
N CYS A 210 13.32 8.31 -6.34
CA CYS A 210 13.34 8.77 -4.96
C CYS A 210 13.00 7.64 -3.99
N PHE A 211 13.72 7.59 -2.89
CA PHE A 211 13.70 6.52 -1.93
C PHE A 211 13.44 7.03 -0.52
N TYR A 212 12.75 6.22 0.28
CA TYR A 212 12.66 6.38 1.73
C TYR A 212 13.00 5.04 2.38
N ASN A 213 14.01 4.99 3.25
CA ASN A 213 14.48 3.77 3.91
C ASN A 213 14.60 2.57 2.94
N GLU A 214 15.40 2.71 1.87
CA GLU A 214 15.63 1.68 0.83
C GLU A 214 14.45 1.39 -0.11
N ARG A 215 13.25 1.90 0.20
CA ARG A 215 12.04 1.66 -0.61
C ARG A 215 11.91 2.74 -1.67
N LEU A 216 11.71 2.34 -2.92
CA LEU A 216 11.41 3.28 -4.00
C LEU A 216 10.00 3.85 -3.77
N VAL A 217 9.88 5.15 -3.54
CA VAL A 217 8.58 5.80 -3.29
C VAL A 217 8.05 6.51 -4.52
N MET A 218 8.95 6.93 -5.41
CA MET A 218 8.60 7.72 -6.59
C MET A 218 9.60 7.49 -7.72
N ALA A 219 9.09 7.42 -8.95
CA ALA A 219 9.90 7.49 -10.17
C ALA A 219 9.36 8.59 -11.09
N SER A 220 10.25 9.41 -11.63
CA SER A 220 9.94 10.51 -12.54
C SER A 220 10.70 10.36 -13.85
N PHE A 221 9.98 10.43 -14.97
CA PHE A 221 10.47 10.23 -16.33
C PHE A 221 10.38 11.53 -17.10
N SER A 222 11.52 12.00 -17.59
CA SER A 222 11.64 13.14 -18.50
C SER A 222 11.82 12.66 -19.94
N LEU A 223 10.80 12.91 -20.76
CA LEU A 223 10.69 12.49 -22.16
C LEU A 223 10.69 13.72 -23.08
N PRO A 224 11.18 13.60 -24.34
CA PRO A 224 11.05 14.68 -25.32
C PRO A 224 9.59 15.05 -25.58
N LYS A 225 9.31 16.36 -25.74
CA LYS A 225 7.97 16.83 -26.08
C LYS A 225 7.44 16.18 -27.36
N SER A 226 6.26 15.57 -27.26
CA SER A 226 5.55 14.99 -28.41
C SER A 226 4.08 14.76 -28.08
N ASN A 227 3.18 15.52 -28.69
CA ASN A 227 1.73 15.34 -28.51
C ASN A 227 1.27 13.91 -28.86
N LYS A 228 1.92 13.29 -29.85
CA LYS A 228 1.66 11.88 -30.22
C LYS A 228 2.07 10.92 -29.11
N LEU A 229 3.24 11.12 -28.50
CA LEU A 229 3.70 10.31 -27.37
C LEU A 229 2.80 10.53 -26.14
N ARG A 230 2.50 11.78 -25.82
CA ARG A 230 1.60 12.16 -24.72
C ARG A 230 0.25 11.46 -24.84
N ASN A 231 -0.42 11.57 -25.98
CA ASN A 231 -1.73 10.95 -26.16
C ASN A 231 -1.65 9.41 -26.09
N LYS A 232 -0.57 8.80 -26.61
CA LYS A 232 -0.33 7.36 -26.45
C LYS A 232 -0.16 6.96 -24.98
N LEU A 233 0.57 7.75 -24.19
CA LEU A 233 0.76 7.51 -22.76
C LEU A 233 -0.57 7.60 -22.01
N ILE A 234 -1.37 8.64 -22.26
CA ILE A 234 -2.71 8.79 -21.67
C ILE A 234 -3.56 7.56 -21.97
N SER A 235 -3.66 7.17 -23.25
CA SER A 235 -4.45 6.00 -23.64
C SER A 235 -3.93 4.70 -23.01
N ALA A 236 -2.61 4.55 -22.87
CA ALA A 236 -2.02 3.38 -22.24
C ALA A 236 -2.29 3.33 -20.73
N ILE A 237 -2.17 4.45 -20.02
CA ILE A 237 -2.47 4.53 -18.59
C ILE A 237 -3.96 4.25 -18.36
N ASN A 238 -4.84 4.92 -19.12
CA ASN A 238 -6.29 4.70 -19.06
C ASN A 238 -6.68 3.25 -19.29
N LYS A 239 -6.09 2.61 -20.31
CA LYS A 239 -6.34 1.19 -20.59
C LYS A 239 -5.91 0.28 -19.45
N ASN A 240 -4.75 0.51 -18.83
CA ASN A 240 -4.26 -0.33 -17.74
C ASN A 240 -5.01 -0.09 -16.42
N ARG A 241 -5.51 1.13 -16.19
CA ARG A 241 -6.26 1.51 -14.99
C ARG A 241 -7.77 1.34 -15.10
N GLY A 242 -8.29 1.14 -16.31
CA GLY A 242 -9.74 1.12 -16.55
C GLY A 242 -10.39 2.50 -16.40
N THR A 243 -9.62 3.58 -16.58
CA THR A 243 -10.06 4.97 -16.43
C THR A 243 -10.27 5.63 -17.80
N SER A 244 -10.81 6.85 -17.80
CA SER A 244 -11.03 7.66 -19.00
C SER A 244 -10.53 9.10 -18.86
N GLU A 245 -9.40 9.29 -18.17
CA GLU A 245 -8.84 10.61 -17.92
C GLU A 245 -8.40 11.31 -19.20
N GLU A 246 -8.57 12.63 -19.24
CA GLU A 246 -8.16 13.48 -20.35
C GLU A 246 -7.13 14.50 -19.89
N ALA A 247 -6.30 14.98 -20.82
CA ALA A 247 -5.35 16.04 -20.50
C ALA A 247 -6.04 17.41 -20.50
N MET A 248 -6.00 18.10 -19.36
CA MET A 248 -6.45 19.48 -19.21
C MET A 248 -5.23 20.40 -19.15
N ASN A 249 -5.13 21.36 -20.08
CA ASN A 249 -4.02 22.32 -20.17
C ASN A 249 -2.61 21.67 -20.19
N GLY A 250 -2.49 20.46 -20.74
CA GLY A 250 -1.22 19.72 -20.79
C GLY A 250 -0.92 18.92 -19.52
N HIS A 251 -1.82 18.90 -18.54
CA HIS A 251 -1.74 18.10 -17.32
C HIS A 251 -2.72 16.93 -17.38
N ALA A 252 -2.35 15.78 -16.82
CA ALA A 252 -3.24 14.66 -16.57
C ALA A 252 -2.89 14.02 -15.22
N LEU A 253 -3.90 13.53 -14.52
CA LEU A 253 -3.78 12.99 -13.17
C LEU A 253 -4.57 11.70 -13.07
N TRP A 254 -3.98 10.67 -12.47
CA TRP A 254 -4.66 9.46 -12.07
C TRP A 254 -4.35 9.22 -10.60
N LEU A 255 -5.36 9.28 -9.75
CA LEU A 255 -5.17 9.10 -8.33
C LEU A 255 -5.09 7.61 -7.95
N SER A 256 -4.64 7.32 -6.74
CA SER A 256 -4.58 5.95 -6.22
C SER A 256 -5.94 5.43 -5.74
N ASP A 257 -6.85 6.32 -5.37
CA ASP A 257 -8.22 6.01 -4.94
C ASP A 257 -9.16 5.69 -6.12
N ASP A 258 -8.89 6.27 -7.30
CA ASP A 258 -9.58 5.95 -8.55
C ASP A 258 -9.42 4.46 -8.91
N PHE A 259 -10.56 3.75 -8.91
CA PHE A 259 -10.67 2.35 -9.32
C PHE A 259 -9.73 1.39 -8.58
N SER A 260 -9.45 1.68 -7.30
CA SER A 260 -8.67 0.78 -6.45
C SER A 260 -7.21 0.58 -6.90
N SER A 261 -6.61 1.61 -7.48
CA SER A 261 -5.17 1.59 -7.77
C SER A 261 -4.32 1.64 -6.49
N ILE A 262 -3.01 1.50 -6.64
CA ILE A 262 -2.04 1.58 -5.53
C ILE A 262 -0.93 2.60 -5.81
N SER A 263 -1.13 3.45 -6.82
CA SER A 263 -0.19 4.49 -7.20
C SER A 263 -0.91 5.68 -7.81
N THR A 264 -0.35 6.87 -7.56
CA THR A 264 -0.79 8.10 -8.22
C THR A 264 0.16 8.41 -9.37
N ILE A 265 -0.37 8.75 -10.54
CA ILE A 265 0.41 9.20 -11.69
C ILE A 265 0.06 10.64 -12.01
N PHE A 266 1.08 11.48 -12.11
CA PHE A 266 0.99 12.84 -12.62
C PHE A 266 1.73 12.91 -13.95
N MET A 267 1.10 13.50 -14.95
CA MET A 267 1.77 13.84 -16.19
C MET A 267 1.59 15.32 -16.48
N PHE A 268 2.68 15.99 -16.84
CA PHE A 268 2.62 17.35 -17.39
C PHE A 268 3.48 17.45 -18.64
N GLN A 269 3.07 18.29 -19.58
CA GLN A 269 3.83 18.61 -20.77
C GLN A 269 4.10 20.11 -20.81
N ASP A 270 5.37 20.49 -20.76
CA ASP A 270 5.79 21.87 -20.94
C ASP A 270 6.26 22.13 -22.38
N ASN A 271 7.00 23.24 -22.58
CA ASN A 271 7.50 23.60 -23.89
C ASN A 271 8.64 22.72 -24.42
N LYS A 272 9.31 21.95 -23.56
CA LYS A 272 10.50 21.15 -23.84
C LYS A 272 10.28 19.65 -23.69
N ASN A 273 9.60 19.23 -22.62
CA ASN A 273 9.50 17.84 -22.19
C ASN A 273 8.05 17.42 -21.86
N ILE A 274 7.84 16.12 -21.85
CA ILE A 274 6.76 15.46 -21.11
C ILE A 274 7.41 14.88 -19.85
N GLU A 275 6.86 15.23 -18.70
CA GLU A 275 7.29 14.71 -17.41
C GLU A 275 6.17 13.83 -16.86
N ILE A 276 6.49 12.57 -16.56
CA ILE A 276 5.58 11.64 -15.90
C ILE A 276 6.17 11.25 -14.56
N LYS A 277 5.40 11.39 -13.50
CA LYS A 277 5.76 11.00 -12.14
C LYS A 277 4.77 9.97 -11.64
N MET A 278 5.28 8.86 -11.11
CA MET A 278 4.48 7.87 -10.42
C MET A 278 4.91 7.80 -8.96
N ILE A 279 3.96 7.93 -8.04
CA ILE A 279 4.14 7.75 -6.60
C ILE A 279 3.47 6.43 -6.22
N TYR A 280 4.23 5.54 -5.57
CA TYR A 280 3.72 4.23 -5.16
C TYR A 280 3.25 4.29 -3.71
N GLN A 281 1.93 4.27 -3.51
CA GLN A 281 1.30 4.54 -2.22
C GLN A 281 1.75 3.58 -1.11
N PRO A 282 1.90 2.26 -1.35
CA PRO A 282 2.37 1.36 -0.30
C PRO A 282 3.72 1.74 0.29
N ASN A 283 4.66 2.22 -0.52
CA ASN A 283 5.97 2.65 -0.02
C ASN A 283 5.91 4.07 0.58
N SER A 284 5.09 4.97 0.03
CA SER A 284 4.97 6.35 0.52
C SER A 284 4.25 6.45 1.87
N ASN A 285 3.39 5.49 2.21
CA ASN A 285 2.70 5.42 3.51
C ASN A 285 3.64 5.35 4.72
N PHE A 286 4.91 4.96 4.51
CA PHE A 286 5.94 4.88 5.55
C PHE A 286 6.74 6.16 5.74
N ILE A 287 6.52 7.17 4.89
CA ILE A 287 7.15 8.48 5.04
C ILE A 287 6.45 9.19 6.22
N PRO A 288 7.19 9.64 7.25
CA PRO A 288 6.64 10.41 8.35
C PRO A 288 6.02 11.71 7.86
N ALA A 289 5.07 12.24 8.62
CA ALA A 289 4.66 13.62 8.41
C ALA A 289 5.87 14.51 8.66
N VAL A 290 6.09 15.50 7.79
CA VAL A 290 7.09 16.53 8.04
C VAL A 290 6.55 17.33 9.22
N ASP A 291 7.28 17.34 10.34
CA ASP A 291 7.02 18.31 11.41
C ASP A 291 7.17 19.69 10.76
N GLU A 292 6.05 20.36 10.45
CA GLU A 292 6.03 21.78 10.13
C GLU A 292 6.36 22.57 11.41
N LYS A 293 7.58 22.41 11.92
CA LYS A 293 8.19 23.40 12.80
C LYS A 293 8.71 24.52 11.91
N LEU A 294 7.77 25.36 11.48
CA LEU A 294 8.01 26.75 11.13
C LEU A 294 8.03 27.59 12.42
#